data_AF-A0A7U8AR33-F1
#
_entry.id   AF-A0A7U8AR33-F1
#
_cell.length_a   1.000
_cell.length_b   1.000
_cell.length_c   1.000
_cell.angle_alpha   90.00
_cell.angle_beta   90.00
_cell.angle_gamma   90.00
#
_symmetry.space_group_name_H-M   'P 1'
#
loop_
_entity.id
_entity.type
_entity.pdbx_description
1 polymer ?
#
loop_
_entity_poly.entity_id
_entity_poly.type
_entity_poly.pdbx_seq_one_letter_code
_entity_poly.pdbx_strand_id
1 'polypeptide(L)'
;MRFFLILICISTFAFAYKVQGILKNTTANTLSIQTSFDNNLIITVLPQTRIDIYSCGIFGSNKKQANVQDLKKGSLVKIKGSKNGSIIIAEKIIVECDDQRRAY
;
A
#
# COMPACT_ATOMS: atom_id res chain seq x y z
N MET A 1 33.58 36.33 18.94
CA MET A 1 32.60 35.28 19.28
C MET A 1 31.22 35.71 18.82
N ARG A 2 30.64 35.06 17.79
CA ARG A 2 29.20 35.16 17.55
C ARG A 2 28.72 33.85 16.95
N PHE A 3 27.87 33.19 17.73
CA PHE A 3 27.47 31.80 17.60
C PHE A 3 26.62 31.55 16.35
N PHE A 4 27.00 30.49 15.65
CA PHE A 4 26.17 29.47 15.01
C PHE A 4 24.65 29.66 15.07
N LEU A 5 24.03 29.80 13.90
CA LEU A 5 22.63 29.44 13.66
C LEU A 5 22.53 28.84 12.25
N ILE A 6 23.24 27.73 12.03
CA ILE A 6 23.02 26.86 10.87
C ILE A 6 21.81 26.01 11.24
N LEU A 7 20.62 26.50 10.87
CA LEU A 7 19.37 25.77 10.96
C LEU A 7 19.40 24.64 9.93
N ILE A 8 19.85 23.46 10.35
CA ILE A 8 19.80 22.24 9.55
C ILE A 8 18.34 21.78 9.52
N CYS A 9 17.56 22.28 8.56
CA CYS A 9 16.34 21.63 8.10
C CYS A 9 16.76 20.32 7.42
N ILE A 10 16.92 19.25 8.21
CA ILE A 10 17.04 17.89 7.68
C ILE A 10 15.66 17.53 7.14
N SER A 11 15.40 17.90 5.90
CA SER A 11 14.25 17.42 5.14
C SER A 11 14.41 15.90 5.03
N THR A 12 13.71 15.16 5.90
CA THR A 12 13.58 13.71 5.76
C THR A 12 12.78 13.44 4.49
N PHE A 13 13.48 13.22 3.39
CA PHE A 13 12.89 12.76 2.15
C PHE A 13 12.34 11.35 2.38
N ALA A 14 11.05 11.25 2.69
CA ALA A 14 10.34 9.99 2.64
C ALA A 14 10.23 9.60 1.16
N PHE A 15 11.07 8.66 0.73
CA PHE A 15 11.04 8.16 -0.63
C PHE A 15 9.69 7.47 -0.87
N ALA A 16 8.94 7.98 -1.85
CA ALA A 16 7.70 7.36 -2.29
C ALA A 16 7.98 5.95 -2.83
N TYR A 17 7.57 4.95 -2.07
CA TYR A 17 7.67 3.55 -2.40
C TYR A 17 6.36 3.07 -3.04
N LYS A 18 6.47 2.37 -4.16
CA LYS A 18 5.32 1.78 -4.87
C LYS A 18 5.61 0.32 -5.12
N VAL A 19 4.69 -0.56 -4.73
CA VAL A 19 4.81 -2.00 -4.93
C VAL A 19 3.46 -2.58 -5.34
N GLN A 20 3.49 -3.59 -6.18
CA GLN A 20 2.32 -4.34 -6.62
C GLN A 20 2.55 -5.82 -6.35
N GLY A 21 1.51 -6.51 -5.89
CA GLY A 21 1.59 -7.94 -5.60
C GLY A 21 0.24 -8.55 -5.28
N ILE A 22 0.24 -9.85 -5.03
CA ILE A 22 -0.94 -10.62 -4.63
C ILE A 22 -1.00 -10.67 -3.11
N LEU A 23 -2.17 -10.37 -2.55
CA LEU A 23 -2.36 -10.39 -1.11
C LEU A 23 -2.41 -11.82 -0.57
N LYS A 24 -1.47 -12.19 0.31
CA LYS A 24 -1.43 -13.52 0.94
C LYS A 24 -2.13 -13.55 2.29
N ASN A 25 -1.78 -12.60 3.14
CA ASN A 25 -2.35 -12.54 4.49
C ASN A 25 -2.52 -11.10 4.95
N THR A 26 -3.48 -10.90 5.85
CA THR A 26 -3.76 -9.62 6.47
C THR A 26 -3.82 -9.80 7.98
N THR A 27 -3.30 -8.83 8.69
CA THR A 27 -3.44 -8.65 10.13
C THR A 27 -3.94 -7.22 10.37
N ALA A 28 -4.31 -6.87 11.60
CA ALA A 28 -4.80 -5.51 11.89
C ALA A 28 -3.80 -4.40 11.49
N ASN A 29 -2.50 -4.66 11.60
CA ASN A 29 -1.45 -3.66 11.40
C ASN A 29 -0.45 -4.05 10.30
N THR A 30 -0.59 -5.21 9.67
CA THR A 30 0.37 -5.71 8.68
C THR A 30 -0.31 -6.44 7.53
N LEU A 31 0.32 -6.36 6.35
CA LEU A 31 -0.08 -7.05 5.13
C LEU A 31 1.11 -7.86 4.64
N SER A 32 0.84 -9.10 4.26
CA SER A 32 1.80 -9.95 3.55
C SER A 32 1.37 -10.02 2.09
N ILE A 33 2.26 -9.59 1.20
CA ILE A 33 2.04 -9.65 -0.25
C ILE A 33 3.13 -10.48 -0.93
N GLN A 34 2.74 -11.17 -1.98
CA GLN A 34 3.65 -11.83 -2.91
C GLN A 34 3.89 -10.91 -4.10
N THR A 35 5.14 -10.49 -4.29
CA THR A 35 5.59 -9.70 -5.43
C THR A 35 6.45 -10.57 -6.36
N SER A 36 6.88 -10.02 -7.49
CA SER A 36 7.80 -10.72 -8.41
C SER A 36 9.20 -10.96 -7.81
N PHE A 37 9.57 -10.21 -6.79
CA PHE A 37 10.92 -10.23 -6.20
C PHE A 37 10.96 -10.76 -4.76
N ASP A 38 9.81 -10.86 -4.10
CA ASP A 38 9.69 -11.38 -2.73
C ASP A 38 8.37 -12.16 -2.59
N ASN A 39 8.46 -13.38 -2.06
CA ASN A 39 7.30 -14.24 -1.89
C ASN A 39 6.44 -13.87 -0.65
N ASN A 40 6.98 -13.08 0.27
CA ASN A 40 6.34 -12.73 1.54
C ASN A 40 6.78 -11.33 2.03
N LEU A 41 6.55 -10.31 1.20
CA LEU A 41 6.86 -8.93 1.57
C LEU A 41 5.87 -8.44 2.64
N ILE A 42 6.41 -8.06 3.80
CA ILE A 42 5.62 -7.52 4.92
C ILE A 42 5.52 -6.00 4.81
N ILE A 43 4.30 -5.50 4.88
CA ILE A 43 3.97 -4.09 4.78
C ILE A 43 3.20 -3.68 6.03
N THR A 44 3.63 -2.59 6.66
CA THR A 44 2.99 -2.04 7.85
C THR A 44 1.83 -1.13 7.43
N VAL A 45 0.67 -1.34 8.04
CA VAL A 45 -0.53 -0.53 7.85
C VAL A 45 -0.74 0.31 9.11
N LEU A 46 -0.91 1.61 8.91
CA LEU A 46 -1.21 2.55 9.99
C LEU A 46 -2.69 2.95 9.94
N PRO A 47 -3.26 3.46 11.04
CA PRO A 47 -4.68 3.87 11.06
C PRO A 47 -5.04 4.92 10.01
N GLN A 48 -4.09 5.77 9.61
CA GLN A 48 -4.27 6.76 8.55
C GLN A 48 -4.14 6.20 7.12
N THR A 49 -3.80 4.93 6.94
CA THR A 49 -3.63 4.33 5.61
C THR A 49 -4.98 4.30 4.88
N ARG A 50 -5.03 4.87 3.67
CA ARG A 50 -6.25 4.88 2.86
C ARG A 50 -6.36 3.59 2.05
N ILE A 51 -7.46 2.87 2.20
CA ILE A 51 -7.69 1.62 1.47
C ILE A 51 -8.85 1.82 0.51
N ASP A 52 -8.58 1.65 -0.78
CA ASP A 52 -9.53 1.77 -1.86
C ASP A 52 -9.71 0.42 -2.54
N ILE A 53 -10.93 -0.11 -2.54
CA ILE A 53 -11.29 -1.32 -3.28
C ILE A 53 -12.05 -0.90 -4.53
N TYR A 54 -11.52 -1.27 -5.69
CA TYR A 54 -12.25 -1.15 -6.95
C TYR A 54 -13.18 -2.34 -7.09
N SER A 55 -14.47 -2.07 -7.27
CA SER A 55 -15.46 -3.08 -7.63
C SER A 55 -15.67 -3.06 -9.13
N CYS A 56 -15.45 -4.20 -9.78
CA CYS A 56 -15.69 -4.39 -11.20
C CYS A 56 -16.98 -5.19 -11.36
N GLY A 57 -18.09 -4.53 -11.04
CA GLY A 57 -19.42 -5.04 -11.34
C GLY A 57 -19.82 -4.74 -12.78
N ILE A 58 -20.91 -5.37 -13.22
CA ILE A 58 -21.55 -5.16 -14.52
C ILE A 58 -22.02 -3.70 -14.70
N PHE A 59 -22.16 -2.97 -13.58
CA PHE A 59 -22.61 -1.57 -13.51
C PHE A 59 -21.48 -0.54 -13.41
N GLY A 60 -20.25 -0.90 -13.80
CA GLY A 60 -19.10 0.00 -13.87
C GLY A 60 -18.14 -0.11 -12.68
N SER A 61 -16.99 0.59 -12.81
CA SER A 61 -15.91 0.59 -11.83
C SER A 61 -16.22 1.57 -10.70
N ASN A 62 -16.73 1.07 -9.56
CA ASN A 62 -16.96 1.90 -8.38
C ASN A 62 -15.80 1.75 -7.38
N LYS A 63 -15.27 2.90 -6.94
CA LYS A 63 -14.22 2.99 -5.94
C LYS A 63 -14.87 3.11 -4.56
N LYS A 64 -14.66 2.11 -3.69
CA LYS A 64 -15.15 2.12 -2.32
C LYS A 64 -13.99 2.23 -1.35
N GLN A 65 -14.07 3.16 -0.40
CA GLN A 65 -13.15 3.19 0.74
C GLN A 65 -13.49 2.04 1.68
N ALA A 66 -12.48 1.29 2.10
CA ALA A 66 -12.62 0.07 2.87
C ALA A 66 -11.64 0.03 4.05
N ASN A 67 -11.74 -1.03 4.86
CA ASN A 67 -10.81 -1.32 5.95
C ASN A 67 -9.91 -2.51 5.61
N VAL A 68 -8.88 -2.75 6.42
CA VAL A 68 -7.95 -3.88 6.27
C VAL A 68 -8.68 -5.22 6.33
N GLN A 69 -9.78 -5.28 7.09
CA GLN A 69 -10.61 -6.48 7.25
C GLN A 69 -11.41 -6.83 5.98
N ASP A 70 -11.69 -5.84 5.12
CA ASP A 70 -12.41 -6.04 3.86
C ASP A 70 -11.50 -6.57 2.74
N LEU A 71 -10.19 -6.64 2.98
CA LEU A 71 -9.21 -7.11 2.01
C LEU A 71 -9.29 -8.63 1.88
N LYS A 72 -9.52 -9.09 0.65
CA LYS A 72 -9.63 -10.52 0.35
C LYS A 72 -8.28 -11.10 -0.06
N LYS A 73 -7.91 -12.24 0.53
CA LYS A 73 -6.73 -13.01 0.12
C LYS A 73 -6.84 -13.40 -1.35
N GLY A 74 -5.72 -13.35 -2.06
CA GLY A 74 -5.62 -13.61 -3.50
C GLY A 74 -5.91 -12.40 -4.38
N SER A 75 -6.37 -11.27 -3.83
CA SER A 75 -6.58 -10.05 -4.61
C SER A 75 -5.27 -9.39 -5.02
N LEU A 76 -5.26 -8.78 -6.21
CA LEU A 76 -4.17 -7.95 -6.68
C LEU A 76 -4.20 -6.60 -5.95
N VAL A 77 -3.11 -6.26 -5.28
CA VAL A 77 -3.00 -5.03 -4.49
C VAL A 77 -1.83 -4.18 -4.96
N LYS A 78 -2.08 -2.88 -5.12
CA LYS A 78 -1.09 -1.84 -5.37
C LYS A 78 -0.94 -1.01 -4.11
N ILE A 79 0.26 -0.96 -3.58
CA ILE A 79 0.57 -0.27 -2.32
C ILE A 79 1.50 0.89 -2.63
N LYS A 80 1.09 2.07 -2.18
CA LYS A 80 1.87 3.30 -2.19
C LYS A 80 2.17 3.67 -0.76
N GLY A 81 3.39 4.07 -0.49
CA GLY A 81 3.80 4.39 0.86
C GLY A 81 5.21 4.91 0.91
N SER A 82 5.83 4.80 2.07
CA SER A 82 7.20 5.22 2.31
C SER A 82 8.01 4.04 2.85
N LYS A 83 9.29 4.01 2.48
CA LYS A 83 10.25 3.04 3.00
C LYS A 83 11.16 3.75 4.00
N ASN A 84 11.16 3.27 5.24
CA ASN A 84 12.07 3.74 6.28
C ASN A 84 13.02 2.59 6.66
N GLY A 85 14.21 2.57 6.06
CA GLY A 85 15.15 1.44 6.18
C GLY A 85 14.53 0.16 5.63
N SER A 86 14.38 -0.86 6.49
CA SER A 86 13.77 -2.15 6.12
C SER A 86 12.24 -2.18 6.26
N ILE A 87 11.63 -1.14 6.86
CA ILE A 87 10.18 -1.11 7.13
C ILE A 87 9.48 -0.38 5.97
N ILE A 88 8.47 -1.02 5.41
CA ILE A 88 7.58 -0.41 4.41
C ILE A 88 6.29 0.00 5.13
N ILE A 89 5.96 1.28 5.06
CA ILE A 89 4.75 1.86 5.65
C ILE A 89 3.79 2.19 4.51
N ALA A 90 2.60 1.60 4.52
CA ALA A 90 1.57 1.90 3.54
C ALA A 90 0.87 3.22 3.86
N GLU A 91 0.84 4.13 2.90
CA GLU A 91 0.02 5.35 2.96
C GLU A 91 -1.32 5.13 2.24
N LYS A 92 -1.27 4.36 1.16
CA LYS A 92 -2.44 4.03 0.35
C LYS A 92 -2.35 2.61 -0.20
N ILE A 93 -3.42 1.85 -0.02
CA ILE A 93 -3.59 0.51 -0.57
C ILE A 93 -4.74 0.56 -1.56
N ILE A 94 -4.51 0.06 -2.78
CA ILE A 94 -5.49 -0.02 -3.84
C ILE A 94 -5.65 -1.50 -4.19
N VAL A 95 -6.86 -2.02 -4.05
CA VAL A 95 -7.19 -3.36 -4.52
C VAL A 95 -7.79 -3.23 -5.92
N GLU A 96 -7.12 -3.84 -6.88
CA GLU A 96 -7.60 -3.92 -8.26
C GLU A 96 -8.42 -5.19 -8.44
N CYS A 97 -9.42 -5.11 -9.31
CA CYS A 97 -10.07 -6.32 -9.79
C CYS A 97 -9.13 -7.03 -10.75
N ASP A 98 -9.24 -8.35 -10.76
CA ASP A 98 -8.65 -9.15 -11.81
C ASP A 98 -9.38 -8.86 -13.14
N ASP A 99 -8.72 -8.07 -14.01
CA ASP A 99 -9.21 -7.69 -15.33
C ASP A 99 -9.31 -8.88 -16.30
N GLN A 100 -8.86 -10.09 -15.92
CA GLN A 100 -9.00 -11.29 -16.78
C GLN A 100 -10.46 -11.68 -17.09
N ARG A 101 -11.45 -11.14 -16.37
CA ARG A 101 -12.87 -11.34 -16.68
C ARG A 101 -13.48 -10.32 -17.65
N ARG A 102 -12.72 -9.33 -18.14
CA ARG A 102 -13.21 -8.32 -19.11
C ARG A 102 -13.04 -8.72 -20.58
N ALA A 103 -12.51 -9.90 -20.87
CA ALA A 103 -12.40 -10.43 -22.22
C ALA A 103 -13.35 -11.64 -22.39
N TYR A 104 -14.65 -11.37 -22.56
CA TYR A 104 -15.54 -12.25 -23.30
C TYR A 104 -16.65 -11.43 -23.96
#